data_AF-A0A661N9E7-F1
#
_entry.id   AF-A0A661N9E7-F1
#
_cell.length_a   1.000
_cell.length_b   1.000
_cell.length_c   1.000
_cell.angle_alpha   90.00
_cell.angle_beta   90.00
_cell.angle_gamma   90.00
#
_symmetry.space_group_name_H-M   'P 1'
#
loop_
_entity.id
_entity.type
_entity.pdbx_description
1 polymer ?
#
loop_
_entity_poly.entity_id
_entity_poly.type
_entity_poly.pdbx_seq_one_letter_code
_entity_poly.pdbx_strand_id
1 'polypeptide(L)'
;EWKSIALPVLAVDMDESEADALLSDNLIDLIGEQIRAAHSLDGITRFEADRWIQSRFILLYPLWTVIYTYRGGSYRVAVEGGTPSVLAAMEPVFLSQRIGRFLATIGLTVTAGLIWYVSWWLLFVASHGSDDAGELFIGVMVAILAAMAGAWHMAGKMVASVNVEGIADAQMDGLKAQTAKLKALWRRLQ
;
A
#
# COMPACT_ATOMS: atom_id res chain seq x y z
N GLU A 1 15.18 6.62 9.37
CA GLU A 1 15.43 8.08 9.37
C GLU A 1 14.41 8.90 8.56
N TRP A 2 13.82 8.39 7.47
CA TRP A 2 12.78 9.16 6.73
C TRP A 2 11.50 9.42 7.54
N LYS A 3 11.06 8.45 8.34
CA LYS A 3 9.86 8.57 9.21
C LYS A 3 9.96 9.69 10.26
N SER A 4 11.16 10.11 10.67
CA SER A 4 11.33 11.19 11.65
C SER A 4 11.34 12.59 11.03
N ILE A 5 11.36 12.70 9.69
CA ILE A 5 11.43 13.97 8.95
C ILE A 5 10.18 14.17 8.07
N ALA A 6 9.45 13.09 7.77
CA ALA A 6 8.24 13.15 6.97
C ALA A 6 7.16 13.98 7.68
N LEU A 7 6.98 15.22 7.21
CA LEU A 7 5.84 16.04 7.60
C LEU A 7 4.55 15.32 7.19
N PRO A 8 3.55 15.24 8.08
CA PRO A 8 2.28 14.63 7.74
C PRO A 8 1.66 15.39 6.56
N VAL A 9 1.37 14.66 5.48
CA VAL A 9 0.66 15.22 4.32
C VAL A 9 -0.79 15.38 4.73
N LEU A 10 -1.22 16.62 4.90
CA LEU A 10 -2.62 16.96 5.15
C LEU A 10 -3.44 16.69 3.90
N ALA A 11 -4.67 16.19 4.08
CA ALA A 11 -5.61 16.05 2.97
C ALA A 11 -6.00 17.45 2.45
N VAL A 12 -6.26 17.55 1.14
CA VAL A 12 -6.60 18.83 0.49
C VAL A 12 -7.91 19.42 1.03
N ASP A 13 -8.82 18.57 1.50
CA ASP A 13 -10.14 18.95 2.00
C ASP A 13 -10.21 19.03 3.54
N MET A 14 -9.08 19.02 4.23
CA MET A 14 -9.03 19.04 5.69
C MET A 14 -9.24 20.45 6.24
N ASP A 15 -10.18 20.60 7.18
CA ASP A 15 -10.43 21.86 7.86
C ASP A 15 -9.36 22.16 8.92
N GLU A 16 -9.21 23.43 9.31
CA GLU A 16 -8.26 23.86 10.34
C GLU A 16 -8.53 23.15 11.67
N SER A 17 -9.81 22.99 12.03
CA SER A 17 -10.21 22.30 13.27
C SER A 17 -9.83 20.81 13.27
N GLU A 18 -9.89 20.16 12.12
CA GLU A 18 -9.53 18.74 11.94
C GLU A 18 -8.01 18.55 11.92
N ALA A 19 -7.28 19.44 11.25
CA ALA A 19 -5.82 19.46 11.26
C ALA A 19 -5.28 19.64 12.68
N ASP A 20 -5.94 20.46 13.50
CA ASP A 20 -5.59 20.72 14.89
C ASP A 20 -5.78 19.51 15.80
N ALA A 21 -6.91 18.81 15.64
CA ALA A 21 -7.17 17.57 16.35
C ALA A 21 -6.11 16.52 16.00
N LEU A 22 -5.83 16.34 14.71
CA LEU A 22 -4.86 15.37 14.21
C LEU A 22 -3.42 15.70 14.67
N LEU A 23 -3.03 16.97 14.64
CA LEU A 23 -1.72 17.41 15.13
C LEU A 23 -1.58 17.11 16.63
N SER A 24 -2.62 17.40 17.39
CA SER A 24 -2.58 17.15 18.82
C SER A 24 -2.51 15.68 19.17
N ASP A 25 -3.28 14.83 18.50
CA ASP A 25 -3.27 13.40 18.77
C ASP A 25 -1.88 12.83 18.45
N ASN A 26 -1.30 13.22 17.32
CA ASN A 26 0.06 12.84 16.96
C ASN A 26 1.10 13.33 17.98
N LEU A 27 0.98 14.56 18.50
CA LEU A 27 1.90 15.08 19.51
C LEU A 27 1.79 14.30 20.83
N ILE A 28 0.57 13.95 21.24
CA ILE A 28 0.33 13.15 22.45
C ILE A 28 0.99 11.77 22.29
N ASP A 29 0.80 11.12 21.15
CA ASP A 29 1.40 9.81 20.88
C ASP A 29 2.93 9.88 20.87
N LEU A 30 3.50 10.89 20.20
CA LEU A 30 4.94 11.05 20.06
C LEU A 30 5.62 11.33 21.41
N ILE A 31 5.03 12.20 22.23
CA ILE A 31 5.52 12.46 23.59
C ILE A 31 5.32 11.24 24.48
N GLY A 32 4.16 10.57 24.38
CA GLY A 32 3.87 9.35 25.13
C GLY A 32 4.89 8.24 24.84
N GLU A 33 5.24 8.04 23.57
CA GLU A 33 6.23 7.06 23.15
C GLU A 33 7.65 7.44 23.59
N GLN A 34 8.02 8.72 23.50
CA GLN A 34 9.31 9.19 24.03
C GLN A 34 9.45 8.97 25.53
N ILE A 35 8.41 9.24 26.32
CA ILE A 35 8.42 9.03 27.77
C ILE A 35 8.50 7.54 28.10
N ARG A 36 7.76 6.68 27.39
CA ARG A 36 7.85 5.22 27.57
C ARG A 36 9.26 4.72 27.27
N ALA A 37 9.86 5.17 26.17
CA ALA A 37 11.22 4.79 25.79
C ALA A 37 12.28 5.30 26.80
N ALA A 38 12.15 6.54 27.26
CA ALA A 38 13.10 7.15 28.20
C ALA A 38 13.07 6.51 29.60
N HIS A 39 11.88 6.11 30.07
CA HIS A 39 11.70 5.59 31.44
C HIS A 39 11.46 4.08 31.51
N SER A 40 11.50 3.36 30.37
CA SER A 40 11.22 1.92 30.29
C SER A 40 9.89 1.53 30.95
N LEU A 41 8.86 2.36 30.77
CA LEU A 41 7.55 2.15 31.38
C LEU A 41 6.72 1.17 30.55
N ASP A 42 6.20 0.13 31.21
CA ASP A 42 5.32 -0.89 30.60
C ASP A 42 3.93 -0.33 30.24
N GLY A 43 3.55 0.82 30.82
CA GLY A 43 2.33 1.53 30.49
C GLY A 43 2.23 2.91 31.17
N ILE A 44 1.42 3.79 30.59
CA ILE A 44 1.09 5.10 31.18
C ILE A 44 -0.40 5.07 31.55
N THR A 45 -0.72 5.18 32.85
CA THR A 45 -2.10 5.05 33.37
C THR A 45 -2.92 6.33 33.17
N ARG A 46 -2.28 7.50 33.20
CA ARG A 46 -2.88 8.80 32.90
C ARG A 46 -1.80 9.74 32.38
N PHE A 47 -2.06 10.37 31.25
CA PHE A 47 -1.22 11.40 30.65
C PHE A 47 -2.09 12.61 30.36
N GLU A 48 -1.75 13.75 30.95
CA GLU A 48 -2.48 14.99 30.80
C GLU A 48 -1.46 16.05 30.40
N ALA A 49 -1.65 16.63 29.23
CA ALA A 49 -0.76 17.62 28.64
C ALA A 49 -1.56 18.85 28.22
N ASP A 50 -1.21 19.99 28.79
CA ASP A 50 -1.75 21.27 28.36
C ASP A 50 -1.10 21.68 27.04
N ARG A 51 -1.94 22.00 26.05
CA ARG A 51 -1.50 22.29 24.67
C ARG A 51 -1.37 23.80 24.51
N TRP A 52 -0.17 24.29 24.25
CA TRP A 52 0.06 25.70 23.88
C TRP A 52 0.67 25.78 22.48
N ILE A 53 -0.17 25.92 21.47
CA ILE A 53 0.26 26.02 20.06
C ILE A 53 0.40 27.51 19.73
N GLN A 54 1.64 28.03 19.75
CA GLN A 54 1.88 29.48 19.63
C GLN A 54 1.81 30.03 18.21
N SER A 55 2.12 29.23 17.18
CA SER A 55 1.92 29.64 15.78
C SER A 55 2.02 28.44 14.85
N ARG A 56 1.12 28.36 13.87
CA ARG A 56 1.16 27.37 12.78
C ARG A 56 1.39 28.11 11.47
N PHE A 57 2.18 27.53 10.58
CA PHE A 57 2.24 27.95 9.19
C PHE A 57 1.95 26.75 8.31
N ILE A 58 1.00 26.92 7.38
CA ILE A 58 0.74 25.92 6.34
C ILE A 58 1.72 26.24 5.21
N LEU A 59 2.66 25.33 4.97
CA LEU A 59 3.55 25.45 3.82
C LEU A 59 2.92 24.75 2.62
N LEU A 60 2.40 25.54 1.69
CA LEU A 60 2.05 25.04 0.37
C LEU A 60 3.34 24.79 -0.41
N TYR A 61 3.72 23.51 -0.50
CA TYR A 61 4.92 23.10 -1.19
C TYR A 61 4.57 22.50 -2.57
N PRO A 62 5.02 23.09 -3.69
CA PRO A 62 4.71 22.56 -5.01
C PRO A 62 5.42 21.22 -5.23
N LEU A 63 4.67 20.23 -5.71
CA LEU A 63 5.18 18.89 -6.00
C LEU A 63 4.83 18.52 -7.44
N TRP A 64 5.85 18.23 -8.25
CA TRP A 64 5.66 17.85 -9.65
C TRP A 64 5.70 16.35 -9.78
N THR A 65 4.72 15.78 -10.47
CA THR A 65 4.75 14.37 -10.84
C THR A 65 5.13 14.25 -12.31
N VAL A 66 6.30 13.70 -12.59
CA VAL A 66 6.78 13.44 -13.95
C VAL A 66 6.50 11.99 -14.30
N ILE A 67 5.75 11.79 -15.39
CA ILE A 67 5.49 10.47 -15.96
C ILE A 67 6.34 10.34 -17.22
N TYR A 68 7.22 9.34 -17.29
CA TYR A 68 8.04 9.09 -18.47
C TYR A 68 8.05 7.61 -18.83
N THR A 69 8.30 7.33 -20.11
CA THR A 69 8.36 5.96 -20.64
C THR A 69 9.81 5.61 -20.91
N TYR A 70 10.29 4.48 -20.36
CA TYR A 70 11.64 3.99 -20.60
C TYR A 70 11.63 2.47 -20.77
N ARG A 71 12.29 1.94 -21.82
CA ARG A 71 12.33 0.49 -22.11
C ARG A 71 10.96 -0.22 -22.08
N GLY A 72 9.90 0.47 -22.50
CA GLY A 72 8.53 -0.07 -22.52
C GLY A 72 7.83 -0.12 -21.15
N GLY A 73 8.46 0.36 -20.08
CA GLY A 73 7.85 0.61 -18.78
C GLY A 73 7.44 2.08 -18.62
N SER A 74 6.34 2.33 -17.91
CA SER A 74 5.95 3.68 -17.48
C SER A 74 6.47 3.91 -16.06
N TYR A 75 7.18 5.01 -15.88
CA TYR A 75 7.78 5.43 -14.61
C TYR A 75 7.06 6.68 -14.14
N ARG A 76 6.86 6.77 -12.83
CA ARG A 76 6.33 7.96 -12.18
C ARG A 76 7.32 8.40 -11.11
N VAL A 77 7.74 9.64 -11.19
CA VAL A 77 8.66 10.25 -10.23
C VAL A 77 8.02 11.52 -9.68
N ALA A 78 7.97 11.60 -8.35
CA ALA A 78 7.64 12.82 -7.63
C ALA A 78 8.92 13.64 -7.45
N VAL A 79 8.89 14.87 -7.95
CA VAL A 79 9.98 15.84 -7.90
C VAL A 79 9.52 17.03 -7.06
N GLU A 80 10.42 17.51 -6.23
CA GLU A 80 10.24 18.72 -5.46
C GLU A 80 10.11 19.94 -6.40
N GLY A 81 9.22 20.90 -6.11
CA GLY A 81 8.97 22.04 -7.00
C GLY A 81 9.94 23.20 -6.88
N GLY A 82 10.58 23.39 -5.71
CA GLY A 82 11.59 24.42 -5.51
C GLY A 82 13.01 23.98 -5.90
N THR A 83 13.29 22.69 -5.82
CA THR A 83 14.61 22.10 -6.10
C THR A 83 14.41 20.89 -7.01
N PRO A 84 15.30 20.59 -7.97
CA PRO A 84 15.19 19.38 -8.81
C PRO A 84 15.54 18.09 -8.03
N SER A 85 15.13 17.99 -6.77
CA SER A 85 15.35 16.81 -5.93
C SER A 85 14.22 15.79 -6.17
N VAL A 86 14.60 14.52 -6.33
CA VAL A 86 13.65 13.42 -6.50
C VAL A 86 13.21 12.94 -5.12
N LEU A 87 11.92 13.08 -4.81
CA LEU A 87 11.35 12.73 -3.52
C LEU A 87 10.95 11.25 -3.46
N ALA A 88 10.34 10.76 -4.53
CA ALA A 88 9.92 9.37 -4.63
C ALA A 88 9.91 8.91 -6.09
N ALA A 89 10.40 7.71 -6.33
CA ALA A 89 10.26 7.02 -7.60
C ALA A 89 9.42 5.76 -7.38
N MET A 90 8.37 5.60 -8.18
CA MET A 90 7.55 4.39 -8.15
C MET A 90 8.19 3.34 -9.06
N GLU A 91 8.31 2.12 -8.53
CA GLU A 91 8.87 0.98 -9.25
C GLU A 91 8.05 0.69 -10.53
N PRO A 92 8.69 0.42 -11.67
CA PRO A 92 7.97 0.17 -12.91
C PRO A 92 7.11 -1.08 -12.79
N VAL A 93 5.81 -0.94 -13.06
CA VAL A 93 4.95 -2.10 -13.31
C VAL A 93 5.32 -2.67 -14.67
N PHE A 94 6.17 -3.70 -14.67
CA PHE A 94 6.59 -4.35 -15.91
C PHE A 94 5.37 -4.89 -16.67
N LEU A 95 5.42 -4.82 -18.00
CA LEU A 95 4.35 -5.32 -18.86
C LEU A 95 4.04 -6.80 -18.58
N SER A 96 5.06 -7.58 -18.22
CA SER A 96 4.92 -8.98 -17.79
C SER A 96 4.08 -9.15 -16.53
N GLN A 97 4.24 -8.28 -15.53
CA GLN A 97 3.44 -8.30 -14.30
C GLN A 97 1.99 -7.91 -14.59
N ARG A 98 1.78 -6.95 -15.50
CA ARG A 98 0.44 -6.54 -15.94
C ARG A 98 -0.28 -7.67 -16.68
N ILE A 99 0.42 -8.34 -17.62
CA ILE A 99 -0.11 -9.50 -18.34
C ILE A 99 -0.35 -10.67 -17.40
N GLY A 100 0.57 -10.96 -16.48
CA GLY A 100 0.42 -12.02 -15.48
C GLY A 100 -0.82 -11.81 -14.60
N ARG A 101 -1.02 -10.59 -14.10
CA ARG A 101 -2.24 -10.24 -13.34
C ARG A 101 -3.50 -10.36 -14.19
N PHE A 102 -3.47 -9.92 -15.45
CA PHE A 102 -4.61 -10.02 -16.36
C PHE A 102 -4.97 -11.49 -16.67
N LEU A 103 -3.98 -12.33 -16.96
CA LEU A 103 -4.18 -13.76 -17.15
C LEU A 103 -4.66 -14.45 -15.87
N ALA A 104 -4.15 -14.05 -14.71
CA ALA A 104 -4.61 -14.56 -13.42
C ALA A 104 -6.09 -14.21 -13.18
N THR A 105 -6.52 -12.98 -13.51
CA THR A 105 -7.93 -12.60 -13.40
C THR A 105 -8.82 -13.40 -14.35
N ILE A 106 -8.39 -13.60 -15.60
CA ILE A 106 -9.13 -14.44 -16.56
C ILE A 106 -9.23 -15.88 -16.05
N GLY A 107 -8.11 -16.44 -15.59
CA GLY A 107 -8.07 -17.79 -15.04
C GLY A 107 -9.01 -17.96 -13.85
N LEU A 108 -9.02 -17.00 -12.93
CA LEU A 108 -9.97 -16.99 -11.80
C LEU A 108 -11.41 -16.92 -12.26
N THR A 109 -11.75 -16.05 -13.22
CA THR A 109 -13.11 -15.93 -13.75
C THR A 109 -13.57 -17.22 -14.43
N VAL A 110 -12.72 -17.84 -15.25
CA VAL A 110 -13.04 -19.12 -15.91
C VAL A 110 -13.22 -20.23 -14.89
N THR A 111 -12.34 -20.30 -13.90
CA THR A 111 -12.43 -21.31 -12.83
C THR A 111 -13.70 -21.13 -12.00
N ALA A 112 -14.06 -19.89 -11.65
CA ALA A 112 -15.30 -19.59 -10.94
C ALA A 112 -16.55 -19.97 -11.76
N GLY A 113 -16.55 -19.69 -13.07
CA GLY A 113 -17.63 -20.08 -13.97
C GLY A 113 -17.79 -21.60 -14.10
N LEU A 114 -16.67 -22.34 -14.17
CA LEU A 114 -16.69 -23.80 -14.18
C LEU A 114 -17.21 -24.39 -12.88
N ILE A 115 -16.77 -23.87 -11.72
CA ILE A 115 -17.27 -24.29 -10.41
C ILE A 115 -18.79 -24.07 -10.34
N TRP A 116 -19.26 -22.91 -10.79
CA TRP A 116 -20.69 -22.60 -10.84
C TRP A 116 -21.46 -23.59 -11.72
N TYR A 117 -21.00 -23.82 -12.94
CA TYR A 117 -21.65 -24.73 -13.89
C TYR A 117 -21.68 -26.18 -13.39
N VAL A 118 -20.57 -26.68 -12.86
CA VAL A 118 -20.47 -28.03 -12.29
C VAL A 118 -21.38 -28.17 -11.06
N SER A 119 -21.41 -27.17 -10.19
CA SER A 119 -22.29 -27.17 -9.02
C SER A 119 -23.76 -27.21 -9.42
N TRP A 120 -24.15 -26.46 -10.46
CA TRP A 120 -25.51 -26.50 -10.99
C TRP A 120 -25.89 -27.87 -11.56
N TRP A 121 -24.99 -28.48 -12.34
CA TRP A 121 -25.22 -29.82 -12.90
C TRP A 121 -25.30 -30.90 -11.82
N LEU A 122 -24.44 -30.81 -10.81
CA LEU A 122 -24.48 -31.68 -9.64
C LEU A 122 -25.82 -31.55 -8.90
N LEU A 123 -26.30 -30.32 -8.65
CA LEU A 123 -27.61 -30.09 -8.02
C LEU A 123 -28.76 -30.68 -8.85
N PHE A 124 -28.71 -30.53 -10.18
CA PHE A 124 -29.71 -31.10 -11.08
C PHE A 124 -29.77 -32.63 -10.98
N VAL A 125 -28.62 -33.30 -11.05
CA VAL A 125 -28.52 -34.77 -10.91
C VAL A 125 -28.99 -35.22 -9.53
N ALA A 126 -28.62 -34.52 -8.46
CA ALA A 126 -29.05 -34.85 -7.10
C ALA A 126 -30.55 -34.72 -6.87
N SER A 127 -31.19 -33.72 -7.50
CA SER A 127 -32.64 -33.55 -7.43
C SER A 127 -33.44 -34.67 -8.12
N HIS A 128 -32.77 -35.50 -8.94
CA HIS A 128 -33.38 -36.62 -9.67
C HIS A 128 -32.80 -37.99 -9.26
N GLY A 129 -31.91 -38.05 -8.25
CA GLY A 129 -31.31 -39.28 -7.76
C GLY A 129 -32.18 -39.97 -6.70
N SER A 130 -32.28 -41.31 -6.76
CA SER A 130 -33.02 -42.12 -5.79
C SER A 130 -32.47 -42.01 -4.36
N ASP A 131 -33.34 -42.23 -3.36
CA ASP A 131 -33.19 -41.89 -1.93
C ASP A 131 -31.83 -42.20 -1.26
N ASP A 132 -31.09 -43.23 -1.69
CA ASP A 132 -29.77 -43.57 -1.12
C ASP A 132 -28.59 -42.70 -1.62
N ALA A 133 -28.75 -41.99 -2.74
CA ALA A 133 -27.67 -41.17 -3.34
C ALA A 133 -27.60 -39.74 -2.76
N GLY A 134 -28.61 -39.30 -1.99
CA GLY A 134 -28.74 -37.94 -1.50
C GLY A 134 -27.75 -37.56 -0.37
N GLU A 135 -27.41 -38.49 0.53
CA GLU A 135 -26.55 -38.19 1.69
C GLU A 135 -25.09 -37.95 1.31
N LEU A 136 -24.53 -38.79 0.43
CA LEU A 136 -23.16 -38.61 -0.07
C LEU A 136 -23.01 -37.30 -0.87
N PHE A 137 -24.11 -36.86 -1.48
CA PHE A 137 -24.17 -35.64 -2.27
C PHE A 137 -24.16 -34.36 -1.41
N ILE A 138 -24.92 -34.33 -0.31
CA ILE A 138 -24.91 -33.20 0.64
C ILE A 138 -23.49 -33.02 1.20
N GLY A 139 -22.79 -34.13 1.50
CA GLY A 139 -21.40 -34.09 1.95
C GLY A 139 -20.45 -33.41 0.95
N VAL A 140 -20.58 -33.72 -0.35
CA VAL A 140 -19.75 -33.11 -1.41
C VAL A 140 -20.07 -31.62 -1.58
N MET A 141 -21.34 -31.22 -1.52
CA MET A 141 -21.73 -29.80 -1.61
C MET A 141 -21.20 -28.97 -0.44
N VAL A 142 -21.31 -29.50 0.79
CA VAL A 142 -20.75 -28.84 1.99
C VAL A 142 -19.23 -28.71 1.87
N ALA A 143 -18.54 -29.72 1.35
CA ALA A 143 -17.09 -29.67 1.14
C ALA A 143 -16.69 -28.61 0.08
N ILE A 144 -17.42 -28.50 -1.02
CA ILE A 144 -17.18 -27.49 -2.07
C ILE A 144 -17.41 -26.07 -1.53
N LEU A 145 -18.52 -25.85 -0.80
CA LEU A 145 -18.81 -24.55 -0.20
C LEU A 145 -17.76 -24.17 0.86
N ALA A 146 -17.29 -25.12 1.67
CA ALA A 146 -16.21 -24.90 2.63
C ALA A 146 -14.88 -24.55 1.92
N ALA A 147 -14.56 -25.22 0.82
CA ALA A 147 -13.37 -24.92 0.01
C ALA A 147 -13.44 -23.52 -0.63
N MET A 148 -14.62 -23.12 -1.14
CA MET A 148 -14.83 -21.77 -1.68
C MET A 148 -14.71 -20.68 -0.62
N ALA A 149 -15.28 -20.89 0.58
CA ALA A 149 -15.15 -19.95 1.68
C ALA A 149 -13.69 -19.82 2.16
N GLY A 150 -12.96 -20.93 2.23
CA GLY A 150 -11.52 -20.92 2.55
C GLY A 150 -10.68 -20.18 1.52
N ALA A 151 -10.94 -20.40 0.23
CA ALA A 151 -10.26 -19.69 -0.86
C ALA A 151 -10.55 -18.17 -0.82
N TRP A 152 -11.79 -17.77 -0.54
CA TRP A 152 -12.17 -16.37 -0.39
C TRP A 152 -11.42 -15.69 0.77
N HIS A 153 -11.33 -16.36 1.92
CA HIS A 153 -10.60 -15.84 3.09
C HIS A 153 -9.09 -15.67 2.82
N MET A 154 -8.49 -16.59 2.06
CA MET A 154 -7.07 -16.51 1.69
C MET A 154 -6.79 -15.43 0.64
N ALA A 155 -7.69 -15.24 -0.32
CA ALA A 155 -7.57 -14.20 -1.33
C ALA A 155 -7.54 -12.79 -0.71
N GLY A 156 -8.38 -12.54 0.31
CA GLY A 156 -8.39 -11.27 1.04
C GLY A 156 -7.05 -10.94 1.72
N LYS A 157 -6.30 -11.96 2.17
CA LYS A 157 -4.98 -11.79 2.80
C LYS A 157 -3.86 -11.50 1.80
N MET A 158 -3.96 -12.01 0.56
CA MET A 158 -2.94 -11.80 -0.47
C MET A 158 -3.02 -10.42 -1.15
N VAL A 159 -4.19 -9.76 -1.13
CA VAL A 159 -4.37 -8.42 -1.72
C VAL A 159 -3.76 -7.31 -0.85
N ALA A 160 -3.54 -7.55 0.44
CA ALA A 160 -3.03 -6.55 1.39
C ALA A 160 -1.49 -6.39 1.40
N SER A 161 -0.73 -7.30 0.80
CA SER A 161 0.74 -7.25 0.82
C SER A 161 1.32 -6.80 -0.53
N VAL A 162 1.05 -5.56 -0.93
CA VAL A 162 1.99 -4.81 -1.78
C VAL A 162 2.74 -3.89 -0.84
N ASN A 163 3.73 -4.46 -0.16
CA ASN A 163 4.68 -3.69 0.64
C ASN A 163 5.53 -2.90 -0.37
N VAL A 164 5.47 -1.57 -0.29
CA VAL A 164 6.46 -0.70 -0.93
C VAL A 164 7.73 -0.84 -0.11
N GLU A 165 8.47 -1.91 -0.37
CA GLU A 165 9.78 -2.12 0.23
C GLU A 165 10.73 -1.10 -0.39
N GLY A 166 11.28 -0.24 0.46
CA GLY A 166 12.00 0.96 0.05
C GLY A 166 13.19 0.65 -0.83
N ILE A 167 13.09 0.99 -2.12
CA ILE A 167 14.21 1.16 -3.06
C ILE A 167 14.96 2.48 -2.75
N ALA A 168 14.95 2.93 -1.49
CA ALA A 168 15.60 4.17 -1.10
C ALA A 168 17.12 4.01 -1.23
N ASP A 169 17.69 2.87 -0.88
CA ASP A 169 19.14 2.76 -0.74
C ASP A 169 19.86 2.56 -2.09
N ALA A 170 19.34 1.70 -2.97
CA ALA A 170 19.97 1.42 -4.26
C ALA A 170 19.81 2.58 -5.27
N GLN A 171 18.68 3.30 -5.27
CA GLN A 171 18.51 4.47 -6.14
C GLN A 171 19.24 5.70 -5.61
N MET A 172 19.38 5.85 -4.29
CA MET A 172 20.07 7.00 -3.69
C MET A 172 21.58 6.96 -3.94
N ASP A 173 22.20 5.78 -3.98
CA ASP A 173 23.61 5.65 -4.39
C ASP A 173 23.82 5.94 -5.88
N GLY A 174 22.88 5.54 -6.74
CA GLY A 174 22.87 5.89 -8.16
C GLY A 174 22.72 7.41 -8.39
N LEU A 175 21.83 8.06 -7.64
CA LEU A 175 21.61 9.52 -7.69
C LEU A 175 22.81 10.31 -7.16
N LYS A 176 23.46 9.84 -6.08
CA LYS A 176 24.73 10.42 -5.59
C LYS A 176 25.84 10.32 -6.63
N ALA A 177 25.94 9.20 -7.35
CA ALA A 177 26.93 9.04 -8.42
C ALA A 177 26.66 9.97 -9.62
N GLN A 178 25.40 10.18 -10.00
CA GLN A 178 25.03 11.10 -11.09
C GLN A 178 25.24 12.57 -10.71
N THR A 179 24.87 12.96 -9.49
CA THR A 179 25.11 14.34 -9.00
C THR A 179 26.60 14.66 -8.85
N ALA A 180 27.43 13.68 -8.46
CA ALA A 180 28.89 13.82 -8.46
C ALA A 180 29.46 14.04 -9.88
N LYS A 181 28.97 13.27 -10.88
CA LYS A 181 29.37 13.47 -12.29
C LYS A 181 28.96 14.84 -12.83
N LEU A 182 27.75 15.30 -12.52
CA LEU A 182 27.26 16.62 -12.93
C LEU A 182 28.08 17.76 -12.31
N LYS A 183 28.41 17.68 -11.01
CA LYS A 183 29.32 18.64 -10.36
C LYS A 183 30.73 18.65 -10.99
N ALA A 184 31.25 17.49 -11.36
CA ALA A 184 32.56 17.39 -12.01
C ALA A 184 32.56 17.99 -13.43
N LEU A 185 31.48 17.81 -14.19
CA LEU A 185 31.28 18.43 -15.50
C LEU A 185 31.18 19.95 -15.40
N TRP A 186 30.44 20.46 -14.41
CA TRP A 186 30.27 21.90 -14.21
C TRP A 186 31.58 22.61 -13.85
N ARG A 187 32.43 21.98 -13.03
CA ARG A 187 33.78 22.51 -12.70
C ARG A 187 34.77 22.52 -13.86
N ARG A 188 34.53 21.76 -14.94
CA ARG A 188 35.37 21.77 -16.14
C ARG A 188 34.97 22.85 -17.15
N LEU A 189 33.80 23.45 -16.96
CA LEU A 189 33.27 24.51 -17.83
C LEU A 189 33.55 25.92 -17.28
N GLN A 190 34.09 26.04 -16.07
CA GLN A 190 34.64 27.27 -15.49
C GLN A 190 36.16 27.26 -15.62
#